data_AF-A0A1G5S358-F1
#
_entry.id   AF-A0A1G5S358-F1
#
_cell.length_a   1.000
_cell.length_b   1.000
_cell.length_c   1.000
_cell.angle_alpha   90.00
_cell.angle_beta   90.00
_cell.angle_gamma   90.00
#
_symmetry.space_group_name_H-M   'P 1'
#
loop_
_entity.id
_entity.type
_entity.pdbx_description
1 polymer ?
#
loop_
_entity_poly.entity_id
_entity_poly.type
_entity_poly.pdbx_seq_one_letter_code
_entity_poly.pdbx_strand_id
1 'polypeptide(L)'
;MEKKLIVQALVKVVCGIVLLGLLLFVPAGTLNYWQGLFFMAILFIPMIVAGFVMMFKCPELLKKRLNVKEEQSEQRTVILLSGLMFIAAFLVAGLNFRFGWLILPDWVTYLFTVVFLIAYLLYAEVLRENEYLSRTVEVQENQKVVDTGLYGVVRHPMYMTTLLLFLSMPLVLGSLFSFVIMLVYIPIISKRIHNEEQVLAEGLAGYREYMDKVKYQVIPFIW
;
A
#
# COMPACT_ATOMS: atom_id res chain seq x y z
N MET A 1 -13.62 -17.13 19.83
CA MET A 1 -13.65 -16.05 18.83
C MET A 1 -12.28 -15.86 18.14
N GLU A 2 -11.17 -16.02 18.87
CA GLU A 2 -9.79 -15.88 18.37
C GLU A 2 -9.39 -16.87 17.26
N LYS A 3 -9.75 -18.16 17.36
CA LYS A 3 -9.41 -19.17 16.33
C LYS A 3 -9.96 -18.83 14.94
N LYS A 4 -11.17 -18.28 14.85
CA LYS A 4 -11.79 -17.89 13.56
C LYS A 4 -11.05 -16.72 12.91
N LEU A 5 -10.59 -15.77 13.73
CA LEU A 5 -9.81 -14.61 13.28
C LEU A 5 -8.44 -15.03 12.74
N ILE A 6 -7.76 -15.96 13.44
CA ILE A 6 -6.47 -16.53 13.03
C ILE A 6 -6.60 -17.24 11.70
N VAL A 7 -7.61 -18.11 11.56
CA VAL A 7 -7.86 -18.83 10.31
C VAL A 7 -8.13 -17.85 9.16
N GLN A 8 -8.95 -16.81 9.38
CA GLN A 8 -9.20 -15.81 8.36
C GLN A 8 -7.94 -15.03 7.95
N ALA A 9 -7.10 -14.64 8.91
CA ALA A 9 -5.83 -13.97 8.62
C ALA A 9 -4.89 -14.89 7.82
N LEU A 10 -4.70 -16.13 8.28
CA LEU A 10 -3.85 -17.13 7.60
C LEU A 10 -4.33 -17.41 6.17
N VAL A 11 -5.64 -17.62 5.98
CA VAL A 11 -6.21 -17.84 4.64
C VAL A 11 -5.91 -16.66 3.73
N LYS A 12 -6.10 -15.41 4.18
CA LYS A 12 -5.78 -14.22 3.37
C LYS A 12 -4.30 -14.14 3.01
N VAL A 13 -3.40 -14.42 3.96
CA VAL A 13 -1.95 -14.42 3.70
C VAL A 13 -1.57 -15.50 2.70
N VAL A 14 -2.04 -16.74 2.89
CA VAL A 14 -1.76 -17.85 1.98
C VAL A 14 -2.31 -17.59 0.59
N CYS A 15 -3.56 -17.09 0.47
CA CYS A 15 -4.13 -16.68 -0.81
C CYS A 15 -3.29 -15.59 -1.48
N GLY A 16 -2.80 -14.61 -0.71
CA GLY A 16 -1.92 -13.56 -1.22
C GLY A 16 -0.59 -14.12 -1.76
N ILE A 17 0.06 -15.02 -1.02
CA ILE A 17 1.31 -15.68 -1.43
C ILE A 17 1.09 -16.47 -2.72
N VAL A 18 0.02 -17.29 -2.77
CA VAL A 18 -0.29 -18.10 -3.95
C VAL A 18 -0.61 -17.22 -5.15
N LEU A 19 -1.47 -16.21 -5.00
CA LEU A 19 -1.86 -15.32 -6.10
C LEU A 19 -0.65 -14.56 -6.65
N LEU A 20 0.16 -13.95 -5.77
CA LEU A 20 1.34 -13.20 -6.21
C LEU A 20 2.39 -14.14 -6.84
N GLY A 21 2.59 -15.32 -6.26
CA GLY A 21 3.45 -16.35 -6.83
C GLY A 21 3.00 -16.75 -8.24
N LEU A 22 1.70 -16.98 -8.45
CA LEU A 22 1.18 -17.26 -9.79
C LEU A 22 1.40 -16.09 -10.75
N LEU A 23 1.13 -14.85 -10.33
CA LEU A 23 1.32 -13.66 -11.15
C LEU A 23 2.78 -13.40 -11.54
N LEU A 24 3.76 -13.84 -10.76
CA LEU A 24 5.18 -13.65 -11.06
C LEU A 24 5.77 -14.87 -11.79
N PHE A 25 5.59 -16.08 -11.27
CA PHE A 25 6.33 -17.25 -11.73
C PHE A 25 5.70 -17.95 -12.94
N VAL A 26 4.38 -17.88 -13.12
CA VAL A 26 3.73 -18.40 -14.35
C VAL A 26 4.22 -17.64 -15.59
N PRO A 27 4.18 -16.29 -15.63
CA PRO A 27 4.74 -15.56 -16.76
C PRO A 27 6.26 -15.67 -16.85
N ALA A 28 6.99 -15.75 -15.73
CA ALA A 28 8.44 -16.00 -15.75
C ALA A 28 8.79 -17.37 -16.37
N GLY A 29 7.90 -18.36 -16.26
CA GLY A 29 8.13 -19.72 -16.77
C GLY A 29 9.16 -20.52 -15.97
N THR A 30 9.62 -20.02 -14.83
CA THR A 30 10.62 -20.66 -13.97
C THR A 30 10.51 -20.15 -12.54
N LEU A 31 10.92 -20.96 -11.56
CA LEU A 31 11.08 -20.55 -10.16
C LEU A 31 12.46 -19.93 -9.89
N ASN A 32 13.40 -19.98 -10.84
CA ASN A 32 14.74 -19.39 -10.72
C ASN A 32 14.74 -17.86 -10.86
N TYR A 33 13.58 -17.22 -10.73
CA TYR A 33 13.44 -15.78 -10.65
C TYR A 33 13.69 -15.32 -9.21
N TRP A 34 14.98 -15.13 -8.87
CA TRP A 34 15.39 -14.86 -7.50
C TRP A 34 14.83 -13.53 -6.97
N GLN A 35 14.72 -12.49 -7.79
CA GLN A 35 14.11 -11.22 -7.38
C GLN A 35 12.63 -11.41 -7.04
N GLY A 36 11.92 -12.30 -7.74
CA GLY A 36 10.54 -12.66 -7.42
C GLY A 36 10.42 -13.36 -6.07
N LEU A 37 11.29 -14.34 -5.79
CA LEU A 37 11.33 -15.03 -4.49
C LEU A 37 11.69 -14.07 -3.35
N PHE A 38 12.70 -13.23 -3.59
CA PHE A 38 13.17 -12.23 -2.65
C PHE A 38 12.08 -11.19 -2.35
N PHE A 39 11.40 -10.68 -3.37
CA PHE A 39 10.29 -9.75 -3.23
C PHE A 39 9.16 -10.35 -2.38
N MET A 40 8.75 -11.60 -2.66
CA MET A 40 7.75 -12.27 -1.84
C MET A 40 8.18 -12.40 -0.37
N ALA A 41 9.44 -12.73 -0.12
CA ALA A 41 9.96 -12.83 1.24
C ALA A 41 9.88 -11.49 1.98
N ILE A 42 10.39 -10.40 1.39
CA ILE A 42 10.37 -9.08 2.04
C ILE A 42 8.97 -8.48 2.16
N LEU A 43 8.02 -8.88 1.32
CA LEU A 43 6.62 -8.45 1.41
C LEU A 43 5.88 -9.23 2.51
N PHE A 44 5.95 -10.55 2.51
CA PHE A 44 5.11 -11.37 3.38
C PHE A 44 5.71 -11.57 4.78
N ILE A 45 7.03 -11.67 4.95
CA ILE A 45 7.62 -11.91 6.28
C ILE A 45 7.29 -10.77 7.26
N PRO A 46 7.53 -9.48 6.95
CA PRO A 46 7.17 -8.39 7.86
C PRO A 46 5.67 -8.32 8.11
N MET A 47 4.84 -8.59 7.10
CA MET A 47 3.38 -8.59 7.23
C MET A 47 2.89 -9.70 8.17
N ILE A 48 3.48 -10.89 8.10
CA ILE A 48 3.19 -12.00 9.01
C ILE A 48 3.61 -11.63 10.43
N VAL A 49 4.84 -11.12 10.62
CA VAL A 49 5.36 -10.69 11.92
C VAL A 49 4.46 -9.61 12.53
N ALA A 50 4.11 -8.57 11.77
CA ALA A 50 3.21 -7.51 12.21
C ALA A 50 1.81 -8.04 12.56
N GLY A 51 1.29 -8.97 11.75
CA GLY A 51 0.01 -9.65 12.02
C GLY A 51 0.02 -10.42 13.34
N PHE A 52 1.09 -11.17 13.62
CA PHE A 52 1.29 -11.84 14.90
C PHE A 52 1.38 -10.83 16.06
N VAL A 53 2.19 -9.77 15.92
CA VAL A 53 2.32 -8.74 16.98
C VAL A 53 0.98 -8.06 17.28
N MET A 54 0.22 -7.67 16.25
CA MET A 54 -1.10 -7.04 16.42
C MET A 54 -2.10 -7.99 17.07
N MET A 55 -2.05 -9.29 16.76
CA MET A 55 -2.92 -10.28 17.37
C MET A 55 -2.71 -10.38 18.88
N PHE A 56 -1.46 -10.32 19.35
CA PHE A 56 -1.17 -10.42 20.79
C PHE A 56 -1.33 -9.09 21.53
N LYS A 57 -1.07 -7.95 20.88
CA LYS A 57 -1.16 -6.63 21.54
C LYS A 57 -2.52 -5.95 21.41
N CYS A 58 -3.20 -6.07 20.27
CA CYS A 58 -4.42 -5.32 19.95
C CYS A 58 -5.39 -6.12 19.02
N PRO A 59 -6.00 -7.22 19.50
CA PRO A 59 -6.83 -8.10 18.66
C PRO A 59 -8.10 -7.42 18.10
N GLU A 60 -8.65 -6.43 18.80
CA GLU A 60 -9.82 -5.66 18.35
C GLU A 60 -9.53 -4.81 17.10
N LEU A 61 -8.33 -4.23 16.98
CA LEU A 61 -7.90 -3.48 15.78
C LEU A 61 -7.76 -4.41 14.57
N LEU A 62 -7.25 -5.62 14.78
CA LEU A 62 -7.12 -6.62 13.73
C LEU A 62 -8.49 -7.09 13.23
N LYS A 63 -9.47 -7.25 14.13
CA LYS A 63 -10.85 -7.63 13.80
C LYS A 63 -11.57 -6.58 12.97
N LYS A 64 -11.45 -5.30 13.31
CA LYS A 64 -11.96 -4.19 12.48
C LYS A 64 -11.35 -4.19 11.08
N ARG A 65 -10.06 -4.52 10.95
CA ARG A 65 -9.36 -4.58 9.65
C ARG A 65 -9.67 -5.83 8.81
N LEU A 66 -10.08 -6.93 9.44
CA LEU A 66 -10.38 -8.19 8.74
C LEU A 66 -11.83 -8.31 8.25
N ASN A 67 -12.79 -7.77 9.02
CA ASN A 67 -14.21 -7.73 8.65
C ASN A 67 -14.49 -6.48 7.81
N VAL A 68 -14.32 -6.63 6.50
CA VAL A 68 -14.49 -5.55 5.54
C VAL A 68 -15.84 -5.72 4.85
N LYS A 69 -16.75 -4.76 5.05
CA LYS A 69 -17.86 -4.48 4.16
C LYS A 69 -17.62 -3.07 3.63
N GLU A 70 -17.24 -2.97 2.36
CA GLU A 70 -17.06 -1.68 1.69
C GLU A 70 -18.38 -1.32 0.98
N GLU A 71 -19.03 -0.25 1.42
CA GLU A 71 -20.37 0.14 0.96
C GLU A 71 -20.39 1.26 -0.10
N GLN A 72 -19.27 1.96 -0.35
CA GLN A 72 -19.24 3.11 -1.27
C GLN A 72 -18.80 2.76 -2.71
N SER A 73 -19.51 3.33 -3.70
CA SER A 73 -19.36 3.03 -5.13
C SER A 73 -18.09 3.60 -5.78
N GLU A 74 -17.65 4.80 -5.38
CA GLU A 74 -16.44 5.43 -5.94
C GLU A 74 -15.16 4.69 -5.52
N GLN A 75 -15.18 4.08 -4.33
CA GLN A 75 -14.11 3.23 -3.82
C GLN A 75 -13.92 1.98 -4.69
N ARG A 76 -14.99 1.47 -5.31
CA ARG A 76 -14.95 0.29 -6.17
C ARG A 76 -14.13 0.51 -7.44
N THR A 77 -14.24 1.69 -8.07
CA THR A 77 -13.46 2.02 -9.28
C THR A 77 -11.97 2.14 -8.95
N VAL A 78 -11.62 2.80 -7.84
CA VAL A 78 -10.23 2.90 -7.39
C VAL A 78 -9.64 1.51 -7.12
N ILE A 79 -10.39 0.63 -6.46
CA ILE A 79 -9.96 -0.74 -6.18
C ILE A 79 -9.81 -1.55 -7.46
N LEU A 80 -10.77 -1.46 -8.38
CA LEU A 80 -10.72 -2.16 -9.66
C LEU A 80 -9.49 -1.73 -10.48
N LEU A 81 -9.29 -0.42 -10.64
CA LEU A 81 -8.16 0.12 -11.39
C LEU A 81 -6.82 -0.23 -10.73
N SER A 82 -6.73 -0.13 -9.40
CA SER A 82 -5.53 -0.55 -8.66
C SER A 82 -5.27 -2.05 -8.84
N GLY A 83 -6.31 -2.88 -8.78
CA GLY A 83 -6.20 -4.33 -8.99
C GLY A 83 -5.70 -4.68 -10.38
N LEU A 84 -6.26 -4.05 -11.42
CA LEU A 84 -5.81 -4.22 -12.81
C LEU A 84 -4.36 -3.76 -13.00
N MET A 85 -4.00 -2.62 -12.41
CA MET A 85 -2.62 -2.10 -12.42
C MET A 85 -1.66 -3.11 -11.78
N PHE A 86 -1.96 -3.65 -10.60
CA PHE A 86 -1.10 -4.64 -9.93
C PHE A 86 -0.96 -5.94 -10.74
N ILE A 87 -2.07 -6.46 -11.27
CA ILE A 87 -2.06 -7.65 -12.11
C ILE A 87 -1.15 -7.41 -13.32
N ALA A 88 -1.35 -6.31 -14.05
CA ALA A 88 -0.55 -5.96 -15.21
C ALA A 88 0.94 -5.80 -14.84
N ALA A 89 1.24 -5.07 -13.77
CA ALA A 89 2.61 -4.83 -13.32
C ALA A 89 3.34 -6.13 -12.97
N PHE A 90 2.70 -7.05 -12.22
CA PHE A 90 3.34 -8.31 -11.82
C PHE A 90 3.48 -9.30 -12.98
N LEU A 91 2.47 -9.39 -13.86
CA LEU A 91 2.58 -10.20 -15.07
C LEU A 91 3.74 -9.71 -15.93
N VAL A 92 3.84 -8.40 -16.16
CA VAL A 92 4.93 -7.79 -16.94
C VAL A 92 6.29 -7.95 -16.26
N ALA A 93 6.37 -7.96 -14.93
CA ALA A 93 7.61 -8.27 -14.23
C ALA A 93 8.11 -9.68 -14.53
N GLY A 94 7.23 -10.69 -14.46
CA GLY A 94 7.57 -12.07 -14.82
C GLY A 94 7.94 -12.22 -16.30
N LEU A 95 7.19 -11.59 -17.21
CA LEU A 95 7.51 -11.62 -18.65
C LEU A 95 8.84 -10.92 -18.96
N ASN A 96 9.13 -9.79 -18.30
CA ASN A 96 10.41 -9.08 -18.44
C ASN A 96 11.58 -9.98 -18.03
N PHE A 97 11.46 -10.72 -16.93
CA PHE A 97 12.46 -11.70 -16.52
C PHE A 97 12.62 -12.82 -17.55
N ARG A 98 11.51 -13.39 -18.03
CA ARG A 98 11.52 -14.50 -19.01
C ARG A 98 12.18 -14.13 -20.33
N PHE A 99 11.82 -12.97 -20.88
CA PHE A 99 12.26 -12.55 -22.21
C PHE A 99 13.50 -11.66 -22.18
N GLY A 100 13.91 -11.20 -21.00
CA GLY A 100 15.11 -10.38 -20.85
C GLY A 100 15.02 -9.03 -21.57
N TRP A 101 13.83 -8.43 -21.69
CA TRP A 101 13.64 -7.19 -22.47
C TRP A 101 14.52 -6.05 -21.93
N LEU A 102 14.51 -5.83 -20.62
CA LEU A 102 15.42 -4.91 -19.93
C LEU A 102 15.66 -5.42 -18.51
N ILE A 103 16.86 -5.91 -18.26
CA ILE A 103 17.27 -6.40 -16.94
C ILE A 103 18.02 -5.29 -16.21
N LEU A 104 17.45 -4.84 -15.09
CA LEU A 104 18.12 -3.88 -14.23
C LEU A 104 19.27 -4.56 -13.46
N PRO A 105 20.37 -3.84 -13.19
CA PRO A 105 21.44 -4.36 -12.35
C PRO A 105 20.94 -4.70 -10.94
N ASP A 106 21.51 -5.74 -10.31
CA ASP A 106 21.06 -6.23 -9.00
C ASP A 106 21.17 -5.18 -7.87
N TRP A 107 22.07 -4.21 -7.98
CA TRP A 107 22.17 -3.11 -7.01
C TRP A 107 20.88 -2.28 -6.93
N VAL A 108 20.10 -2.20 -8.02
CA VAL A 108 18.80 -1.53 -8.03
C VAL A 108 17.81 -2.28 -7.13
N THR A 109 17.79 -3.61 -7.21
CA THR A 109 16.96 -4.44 -6.33
C THR A 109 17.29 -4.20 -4.87
N TYR A 110 18.58 -4.15 -4.49
CA TYR A 110 18.98 -3.89 -3.10
C TYR A 110 18.64 -2.47 -2.64
N LEU A 111 18.90 -1.47 -3.47
CA LEU A 111 18.57 -0.07 -3.16
C LEU A 111 17.07 0.11 -2.92
N PHE A 112 16.23 -0.39 -3.83
CA PHE A 112 14.78 -0.25 -3.69
C PHE A 112 14.17 -1.17 -2.65
N THR A 113 14.90 -2.20 -2.20
CA THR A 113 14.52 -2.96 -1.01
C THR A 113 14.65 -2.11 0.25
N VAL A 114 15.71 -1.30 0.37
CA VAL A 114 15.85 -0.36 1.48
C VAL A 114 14.70 0.65 1.46
N VAL A 115 14.38 1.22 0.30
CA VAL A 115 13.24 2.14 0.13
C VAL A 115 11.92 1.46 0.51
N PHE A 116 11.69 0.23 0.05
CA PHE A 116 10.49 -0.55 0.35
C PHE A 116 10.32 -0.82 1.84
N LEU A 117 11.39 -1.19 2.55
CA LEU A 117 11.36 -1.44 3.98
C LEU A 117 11.15 -0.15 4.79
N ILE A 118 11.75 0.97 4.38
CA ILE A 118 11.47 2.29 4.98
C ILE A 118 10.00 2.65 4.78
N ALA A 119 9.45 2.45 3.58
CA ALA A 119 8.04 2.70 3.31
C ALA A 119 7.12 1.82 4.19
N TYR A 120 7.50 0.57 4.44
CA TYR A 120 6.81 -0.32 5.38
C TYR A 120 6.78 0.23 6.81
N LEU A 121 7.92 0.73 7.30
CA LEU A 121 8.03 1.32 8.63
C LEU A 121 7.22 2.61 8.75
N LEU A 122 7.32 3.48 7.75
CA LEU A 122 6.53 4.71 7.70
C LEU A 122 5.02 4.40 7.63
N TYR A 123 4.62 3.38 6.87
CA TYR A 123 3.23 2.94 6.84
C TYR A 123 2.75 2.52 8.23
N ALA A 124 3.55 1.72 8.95
CA ALA A 124 3.24 1.34 10.33
C ALA A 124 3.15 2.55 11.29
N GLU A 125 4.02 3.55 11.11
CA GLU A 125 3.99 4.79 11.89
C GLU A 125 2.74 5.63 11.61
N VAL A 126 2.32 5.75 10.35
CA VAL A 126 1.05 6.40 9.98
C VAL A 126 -0.14 5.71 10.65
N LEU A 127 -0.14 4.37 10.69
CA LEU A 127 -1.18 3.61 11.39
C LEU A 127 -1.19 3.86 12.90
N ARG A 128 -0.03 4.17 13.49
CA ARG A 128 0.14 4.45 14.92
C ARG A 128 -0.29 5.88 15.26
N GLU A 129 0.01 6.83 14.38
CA GLU A 129 -0.26 8.26 14.59
C GLU A 129 -1.73 8.61 14.40
N ASN A 130 -2.43 7.97 13.46
CA ASN A 130 -3.83 8.27 13.18
C ASN A 130 -4.77 7.12 13.57
N GLU A 131 -5.43 7.28 14.72
CA GLU A 131 -6.43 6.33 15.24
C GLU A 131 -7.75 6.35 14.43
N TYR A 132 -8.04 7.45 13.72
CA TYR A 132 -9.23 7.63 12.87
C TYR A 132 -9.05 7.12 11.45
N LEU A 133 -7.95 6.43 11.17
CA LEU A 133 -7.62 6.00 9.83
C LEU A 133 -8.58 4.88 9.36
N SER A 134 -9.52 5.26 8.50
CA SER A 134 -10.47 4.35 7.85
C SER A 134 -10.11 4.15 6.38
N ARG A 135 -10.53 3.01 5.83
CA ARG A 135 -10.44 2.77 4.37
C ARG A 135 -11.56 3.48 3.60
N THR A 136 -12.65 3.77 4.28
CA THR A 136 -13.80 4.51 3.74
C THR A 136 -13.57 5.99 3.97
N VAL A 137 -13.91 6.81 2.97
CA VAL A 137 -13.89 8.27 3.11
C VAL A 137 -15.16 8.68 3.83
N GLU A 138 -15.06 8.81 5.15
CA GLU A 138 -16.16 9.21 6.02
C GLU A 138 -15.62 9.99 7.23
N VAL A 139 -16.41 10.93 7.75
CA VAL A 139 -16.10 11.61 9.00
C VAL A 139 -16.65 10.76 10.14
N GLN A 140 -15.76 10.31 11.04
CA GLN A 140 -16.15 9.53 12.20
C GLN A 140 -16.67 10.42 13.33
N GLU A 141 -17.54 9.86 14.18
CA GLU A 141 -18.01 10.55 15.38
C GLU A 141 -16.82 10.93 16.29
N ASN A 142 -16.79 12.19 16.72
CA ASN A 142 -15.70 12.76 17.54
C ASN A 142 -14.31 12.73 16.87
N GLN A 143 -14.25 12.62 15.53
CA GLN A 143 -13.01 12.76 14.79
C GLN A 143 -12.40 14.14 15.00
N LYS A 144 -11.08 14.17 15.23
CA LYS A 144 -10.29 15.40 15.29
C LYS A 144 -9.26 15.39 14.17
N VAL A 145 -8.88 16.57 13.73
CA VAL A 145 -7.76 16.73 12.81
C VAL A 145 -6.47 16.35 13.52
N VAL A 146 -5.72 15.42 12.92
CA VAL A 146 -4.37 15.06 13.33
C VAL A 146 -3.40 15.90 12.49
N ASP A 147 -2.63 16.78 13.11
CA ASP A 147 -1.71 17.70 12.43
C ASP A 147 -0.27 17.64 12.97
N THR A 148 0.04 16.60 13.73
CA THR A 148 1.37 16.31 14.29
C THR A 148 2.18 15.37 13.40
N GLY A 149 3.46 15.16 13.73
CA GLY A 149 4.31 14.13 13.11
C GLY A 149 4.30 14.16 11.58
N LEU A 150 3.96 13.03 10.95
CA LEU A 150 3.94 12.94 9.48
C LEU A 150 2.81 13.78 8.87
N TYR A 151 1.68 13.89 9.59
CA TYR A 151 0.56 14.75 9.20
C TYR A 151 0.87 16.24 9.32
N GLY A 152 1.92 16.63 10.06
CA GLY A 152 2.43 18.00 10.08
C GLY A 152 3.27 18.36 8.84
N VAL A 153 3.75 17.36 8.10
CA VAL A 153 4.61 17.54 6.91
C VAL A 153 3.80 17.47 5.62
N VAL A 154 2.92 16.47 5.51
CA VAL A 154 2.03 16.26 4.36
C VAL A 154 0.63 15.91 4.85
N ARG A 155 -0.41 16.28 4.11
CA ARG A 155 -1.80 16.03 4.51
C ARG A 155 -2.20 14.55 4.48
N HIS A 156 -1.57 13.80 3.58
CA HIS A 156 -1.89 12.38 3.35
C HIS A 156 -0.65 11.48 3.42
N PRO A 157 -0.05 11.32 4.60
CA PRO A 157 1.15 10.50 4.75
C PRO A 157 0.90 9.01 4.45
N MET A 158 -0.35 8.53 4.57
CA MET A 158 -0.70 7.20 4.07
C MET A 158 -0.44 7.07 2.57
N TYR A 159 -0.91 8.01 1.75
CA TYR A 159 -0.69 7.94 0.31
C TYR A 159 0.77 8.17 -0.07
N MET A 160 1.51 8.94 0.71
CA MET A 160 2.97 9.08 0.55
C MET A 160 3.66 7.74 0.73
N THR A 161 3.34 7.04 1.82
CA THR A 161 3.95 5.75 2.13
C THR A 161 3.56 4.66 1.15
N THR A 162 2.29 4.60 0.72
CA THR A 162 1.87 3.61 -0.29
C THR A 162 2.46 3.92 -1.67
N LEU A 163 2.67 5.20 -2.02
CA LEU A 163 3.36 5.57 -3.25
C LEU A 163 4.80 5.04 -3.25
N LEU A 164 5.55 5.27 -2.16
CA LEU A 164 6.90 4.72 -2.01
C LEU A 164 6.91 3.19 -2.03
N LEU A 165 5.96 2.57 -1.34
CA LEU A 165 5.84 1.12 -1.27
C LEU A 165 5.57 0.52 -2.65
N PHE A 166 4.61 1.06 -3.40
CA PHE A 166 4.18 0.49 -4.68
C PHE A 166 5.19 0.75 -5.78
N LEU A 167 5.74 1.96 -5.87
CA LEU A 167 6.74 2.29 -6.89
C LEU A 167 8.08 1.57 -6.69
N SER A 168 8.40 1.14 -5.47
CA SER A 168 9.60 0.32 -5.23
C SER A 168 9.41 -1.16 -5.61
N MET A 169 8.19 -1.73 -5.59
CA MET A 169 7.99 -3.16 -5.89
C MET A 169 8.55 -3.59 -7.25
N PRO A 170 8.25 -2.90 -8.37
CA PRO A 170 8.77 -3.28 -9.68
C PRO A 170 10.29 -3.18 -9.80
N LEU A 171 10.90 -2.23 -9.07
CA LEU A 171 12.34 -2.03 -9.07
C LEU A 171 13.06 -3.07 -8.21
N VAL A 172 12.44 -3.51 -7.11
CA VAL A 172 12.88 -4.73 -6.39
C VAL A 172 12.81 -5.95 -7.31
N LEU A 173 11.73 -6.08 -8.08
CA LEU A 173 11.55 -7.13 -9.09
C LEU A 173 12.51 -6.99 -10.30
N GLY A 174 13.28 -5.91 -10.41
CA GLY A 174 14.20 -5.69 -11.52
C GLY A 174 13.53 -5.39 -12.86
N SER A 175 12.29 -4.88 -12.86
CA SER A 175 11.50 -4.62 -14.06
C SER A 175 11.10 -3.16 -14.22
N LEU A 176 11.77 -2.46 -15.14
CA LEU A 176 11.44 -1.08 -15.50
C LEU A 176 10.07 -0.97 -16.19
N PHE A 177 9.67 -1.96 -17.00
CA PHE A 177 8.35 -1.96 -17.64
C PHE A 177 7.22 -2.07 -16.61
N SER A 178 7.40 -2.92 -15.60
CA SER A 178 6.48 -3.01 -14.46
C SER A 178 6.44 -1.70 -13.66
N PHE A 179 7.57 -1.01 -13.52
CA PHE A 179 7.65 0.30 -12.88
C PHE A 179 6.80 1.35 -13.63
N VAL A 180 6.93 1.41 -14.95
CA VAL A 180 6.14 2.34 -15.79
C VAL A 180 4.64 2.09 -15.63
N ILE A 181 4.21 0.82 -15.57
CA ILE A 181 2.80 0.48 -15.30
C ILE A 181 2.38 0.96 -13.90
N MET A 182 3.25 0.80 -12.90
CA MET A 182 2.95 1.20 -11.52
C MET A 182 2.84 2.73 -11.35
N LEU A 183 3.40 3.53 -12.26
CA LEU A 183 3.19 5.00 -12.26
C LEU A 183 1.72 5.39 -12.44
N VAL A 184 0.87 4.51 -13.00
CA VAL A 184 -0.60 4.69 -13.06
C VAL A 184 -1.22 4.85 -11.67
N TYR A 185 -0.54 4.43 -10.61
CA TYR A 185 -0.99 4.67 -9.25
C TYR A 185 -1.17 6.17 -8.97
N ILE A 186 -0.27 7.02 -9.44
CA ILE A 186 -0.27 8.48 -9.17
C ILE A 186 -1.63 9.14 -9.52
N PRO A 187 -2.16 9.03 -10.75
CA PRO A 187 -3.46 9.62 -11.05
C PRO A 187 -4.62 8.95 -10.28
N ILE A 188 -4.53 7.66 -9.96
CA ILE A 188 -5.55 6.96 -9.16
C ILE A 188 -5.65 7.57 -7.76
N ILE A 189 -4.51 7.76 -7.07
CA ILE A 189 -4.53 8.33 -5.73
C ILE A 189 -4.72 9.85 -5.71
N SER A 190 -4.34 10.56 -6.77
CA SER A 190 -4.67 11.98 -6.90
C SER A 190 -6.18 12.22 -6.93
N LYS A 191 -6.92 11.43 -7.73
CA LYS A 191 -8.40 11.50 -7.75
C LYS A 191 -8.99 11.14 -6.38
N ARG A 192 -8.45 10.13 -5.70
CA ARG A 192 -8.91 9.70 -4.37
C ARG A 192 -8.70 10.79 -3.32
N ILE A 193 -7.54 11.43 -3.31
CA ILE A 193 -7.20 12.53 -2.39
C ILE A 193 -8.14 13.70 -2.59
N HIS A 194 -8.43 14.08 -3.83
CA HIS A 194 -9.32 15.21 -4.09
C HIS A 194 -10.72 14.98 -3.50
N ASN A 195 -11.28 13.78 -3.68
CA ASN A 195 -12.56 13.40 -3.08
C ASN A 195 -12.51 13.40 -1.55
N GLU A 196 -11.43 12.84 -0.98
CA GLU A 196 -11.23 12.79 0.47
C GLU A 196 -11.11 14.18 1.09
N GLU A 197 -10.34 15.08 0.48
CA GLU A 197 -10.21 16.46 0.95
C GLU A 197 -11.54 17.22 0.85
N GLN A 198 -12.36 16.95 -0.18
CA GLN A 198 -13.68 17.56 -0.28
C GLN A 198 -14.59 17.13 0.87
N VAL A 199 -14.69 15.82 1.12
CA VAL A 199 -15.51 15.28 2.22
C VAL A 199 -15.03 15.80 3.58
N LEU A 200 -13.71 15.84 3.81
CA LEU A 200 -13.14 16.33 5.06
C LEU A 200 -13.31 17.84 5.23
N ALA A 201 -13.16 18.63 4.16
CA ALA A 201 -13.34 20.08 4.22
C ALA A 201 -14.81 20.52 4.41
N GLU A 202 -15.77 19.64 4.09
CA GLU A 202 -17.20 19.84 4.31
C GLU A 202 -17.66 19.32 5.68
N GLY A 203 -17.13 18.19 6.14
CA GLY A 203 -17.63 17.48 7.32
C GLY A 203 -16.77 17.54 8.59
N LEU A 204 -15.47 17.87 8.49
CA LEU A 204 -14.55 17.87 9.63
C LEU A 204 -14.15 19.30 10.03
N ALA A 205 -14.61 19.73 11.20
CA ALA A 205 -14.25 21.02 11.77
C ALA A 205 -12.72 21.12 11.96
N GLY A 206 -12.12 22.25 11.56
CA GLY A 206 -10.68 22.48 11.62
C GLY A 206 -9.89 22.00 10.40
N TYR A 207 -10.51 21.27 9.46
CA TYR A 207 -9.77 20.69 8.33
C TYR A 207 -9.33 21.74 7.30
N ARG A 208 -10.12 22.80 7.09
CA ARG A 208 -9.73 23.89 6.17
C ARG A 208 -8.54 24.66 6.69
N GLU A 209 -8.52 24.96 7.99
CA GLU A 209 -7.39 25.58 8.67
C GLU A 209 -6.13 24.70 8.60
N TYR A 210 -6.31 23.38 8.68
CA TYR A 210 -5.24 22.42 8.49
C TYR A 210 -4.69 22.42 7.05
N MET A 211 -5.56 22.51 6.03
CA MET A 211 -5.12 22.68 4.64
C MET A 211 -4.31 23.96 4.42
N ASP A 212 -4.65 25.02 5.16
CA ASP A 212 -3.87 26.25 5.14
C ASP A 212 -2.51 26.11 5.83
N LYS A 213 -2.44 25.33 6.91
CA LYS A 213 -1.18 25.08 7.66
C LYS A 213 -0.23 24.14 6.90
N VAL A 214 -0.74 23.03 6.36
CA VAL A 214 0.04 21.98 5.71
C VAL A 214 -0.19 22.01 4.21
N LYS A 215 0.76 22.59 3.46
CA LYS A 215 0.58 22.91 2.03
C LYS A 215 0.68 21.69 1.10
N TYR A 216 1.46 20.68 1.47
CA TYR A 216 1.72 19.51 0.62
C TYR A 216 0.72 18.38 0.88
N GLN A 217 0.21 17.76 -0.18
CA GLN A 217 -0.71 16.62 -0.09
C GLN A 217 0.04 15.33 0.23
N VAL A 218 1.10 15.01 -0.50
CA VAL A 218 1.74 13.69 -0.50
C VAL A 218 3.26 13.77 -0.57
N ILE A 219 3.82 14.64 -1.41
CA ILE A 219 5.26 14.74 -1.61
C ILE A 219 5.71 16.14 -1.21
N PRO A 220 6.52 16.28 -0.15
CA PRO A 220 7.02 17.59 0.26
C PRO A 220 7.67 18.35 -0.92
N PHE A 221 7.35 19.64 -1.03
CA PHE A 221 7.86 20.55 -2.07
C PHE A 221 7.41 20.26 -3.52
N ILE A 222 6.62 19.22 -3.76
CA ILE A 222 6.17 18.84 -5.11
C ILE A 222 4.65 18.78 -5.18
N TRP A 223 4.03 18.06 -4.25
CA TRP A 223 2.62 17.70 -4.29
C TRP A 223 1.97 17.74 -2.91
#